data_AF-A0A2P5FT31-F1
#
_entry.id   AF-A0A2P5FT31-F1
#
_cell.length_a   1.000
_cell.length_b   1.000
_cell.length_c   1.000
_cell.angle_alpha   90.00
_cell.angle_beta   90.00
_cell.angle_gamma   90.00
#
_symmetry.space_group_name_H-M   'P 1'
#
loop_
_entity.id
_entity.type
_entity.pdbx_description
1 polymer ?
#
loop_
_entity_poly.entity_id
_entity_poly.type
_entity_poly.pdbx_seq_one_letter_code
_entity_poly.pdbx_strand_id
1 'polypeptide(L)'
;ETETGGSSSYSSPSVKPRCKCGELAVIRASWTNENPGRRFYSCPLFEKDKEASYGFFLWLDPKMCRRSMDIIPSLLQRINAKERENEKPEFILQN
;
A
#
# COMPACT_ATOMS: atom_id res chain seq x y z
N GLU A 1 25.41 27.18 18.50
CA GLU A 1 23.97 26.90 18.67
C GLU A 1 23.75 25.46 18.23
N THR A 2 23.07 24.69 19.06
CA THR A 2 23.09 23.22 19.08
C THR A 2 22.46 22.60 17.83
N GLU A 3 23.25 21.85 17.07
CA GLU A 3 22.79 20.98 15.98
C GLU A 3 22.16 19.71 16.56
N THR A 4 20.84 19.73 16.73
CA THR A 4 20.08 18.54 17.12
C THR A 4 19.99 17.61 15.91
N GLY A 5 20.89 16.63 15.86
CA GLY A 5 20.84 15.52 14.92
C GLY A 5 19.54 14.73 15.08
N GLY A 6 18.63 14.88 14.11
CA GLY A 6 17.41 14.09 14.05
C GLY A 6 17.76 12.64 13.77
N SER A 7 17.65 11.78 14.79
CA SER A 7 17.71 10.33 14.65
C SER A 7 16.65 9.87 13.67
N SER A 8 17.07 9.62 12.43
CA SER A 8 16.24 9.01 11.41
C SER A 8 15.91 7.60 11.90
N SER A 9 14.73 7.42 12.48
CA SER A 9 14.21 6.14 12.94
C SER A 9 13.83 5.28 11.74
N TYR A 10 14.80 4.85 10.94
CA TYR A 10 14.61 3.68 10.09
C TYR A 10 14.57 2.49 11.04
N SER A 11 13.36 2.10 11.45
CA SER A 11 13.15 0.89 12.23
C SER A 11 13.79 -0.27 11.46
N SER A 12 14.79 -0.92 12.05
CA SER A 12 15.36 -2.14 11.48
C SER A 12 14.22 -3.10 11.11
N PRO A 13 14.21 -3.70 9.89
CA PRO A 13 13.15 -4.59 9.43
C PRO A 13 12.85 -5.77 10.37
N SER A 14 13.80 -6.08 11.25
CA SER A 14 13.78 -7.20 12.19
C SER A 14 12.80 -7.04 13.35
N VAL A 15 12.38 -5.82 13.71
CA VAL A 15 11.50 -5.58 14.88
C VAL A 15 10.17 -4.99 14.43
N LYS A 16 9.08 -5.75 14.63
CA LYS A 16 7.72 -5.25 14.41
C LYS A 16 7.41 -4.14 15.42
N PRO A 17 6.94 -2.95 14.99
CA PRO A 17 6.61 -1.88 15.91
C PRO A 17 5.34 -2.21 16.71
N ARG A 18 5.19 -1.57 17.87
CA ARG A 18 4.05 -1.74 18.77
C ARG A 18 3.16 -0.50 18.75
N CYS A 19 1.85 -0.70 18.74
CA CYS A 19 0.86 0.36 18.89
C CYS A 19 0.77 0.83 20.34
N LYS A 20 0.25 2.05 20.58
CA LYS A 20 -0.04 2.58 21.92
C LYS A 20 -1.03 1.74 22.72
N CYS A 21 -1.88 0.96 22.06
CA CYS A 21 -2.77 0.00 22.73
C CYS A 21 -2.03 -1.20 23.35
N GLY A 22 -0.72 -1.32 23.12
CA GLY A 22 0.08 -2.43 23.61
C GLY A 22 0.20 -3.59 22.64
N GLU A 23 -0.54 -3.63 21.54
CA GLU A 23 -0.47 -4.73 20.56
C GLU A 23 0.64 -4.55 19.51
N LEU A 24 1.19 -5.67 19.03
CA LEU A 24 2.14 -5.68 17.91
C LEU A 24 1.43 -5.29 16.60
N ALA A 25 2.07 -4.44 15.82
CA ALA A 25 1.50 -4.01 14.55
C ALA A 25 1.47 -5.15 13.51
N VAL A 26 0.43 -5.11 12.67
CA VAL A 26 0.24 -6.02 11.54
C VAL A 26 0.57 -5.31 10.23
N ILE A 27 1.01 -6.07 9.23
CA ILE A 27 1.30 -5.54 7.89
C ILE A 27 0.03 -5.58 7.06
N ARG A 28 -0.34 -4.45 6.45
CA ARG A 28 -1.42 -4.31 5.47
C ARG A 28 -0.87 -3.70 4.18
N ALA A 29 -1.62 -3.83 3.09
CA ALA A 29 -1.30 -3.20 1.81
C ALA A 29 -2.31 -2.10 1.50
N SER A 30 -1.83 -0.99 0.94
CA SER A 30 -2.69 0.08 0.45
C SER A 30 -3.28 -0.30 -0.90
N TRP A 31 -4.56 -0.03 -1.08
CA TRP A 31 -5.30 -0.24 -2.33
C TRP A 31 -5.71 1.08 -2.99
N THR A 32 -5.17 2.22 -2.53
CA THR A 32 -5.40 3.51 -3.17
C THR A 32 -4.59 3.64 -4.46
N ASN A 33 -5.07 4.45 -5.39
CA ASN A 33 -4.40 4.69 -6.66
C ASN A 33 -3.01 5.34 -6.49
N GLU A 34 -2.80 6.08 -5.40
CA GLU A 34 -1.54 6.77 -5.10
C GLU A 34 -0.49 5.84 -4.46
N ASN A 35 -0.92 4.76 -3.80
CA ASN A 35 -0.02 3.82 -3.13
C ASN A 35 -0.45 2.36 -3.38
N PRO A 36 -0.63 1.92 -4.64
CA PRO A 36 -1.15 0.60 -4.93
C PRO A 36 -0.14 -0.47 -4.47
N GLY A 37 -0.60 -1.41 -3.65
CA GLY A 37 0.20 -2.52 -3.14
C GLY A 37 1.28 -2.14 -2.11
N ARG A 38 1.43 -0.86 -1.76
CA ARG A 38 2.47 -0.40 -0.83
C ARG A 38 2.14 -0.84 0.59
N ARG A 39 3.08 -1.50 1.27
CA ARG A 39 2.83 -2.08 2.60
C ARG A 39 3.06 -1.07 3.72
N PHE A 40 2.26 -1.20 4.77
CA PHE A 40 2.33 -0.40 5.99
C PHE A 40 2.01 -1.25 7.22
N TYR A 41 2.58 -0.87 8.36
CA TYR A 41 2.19 -1.35 9.68
C TYR A 41 0.96 -0.59 10.18
N SER A 42 0.03 -1.31 10.81
CA SER A 42 -1.16 -0.74 11.42
C SER A 42 -1.58 -1.52 12.67
N CYS A 43 -2.36 -0.89 13.54
CA CYS A 43 -2.89 -1.56 14.72
C CYS A 43 -3.88 -2.67 14.30
N PRO A 44 -3.83 -3.87 14.92
CA PRO A 44 -4.81 -4.92 14.66
C PRO A 44 -6.25 -4.50 15.03
N LEU A 45 -6.41 -3.59 15.99
CA LEU A 45 -7.73 -3.11 16.43
C LEU A 45 -8.38 -2.13 15.44
N PHE A 46 -7.66 -1.60 14.45
CA PHE A 46 -8.15 -0.55 13.54
C PHE A 46 -9.52 -0.84 12.88
N GLU A 47 -9.80 -2.09 12.53
CA GLU A 47 -11.07 -2.48 11.90
C GLU A 47 -12.21 -2.67 12.92
N LYS A 48 -11.89 -3.00 14.18
CA LYS A 48 -12.87 -3.26 15.23
C LYS A 48 -13.21 -2.00 16.03
N ASP A 49 -12.19 -1.21 16.33
CA ASP A 49 -12.26 0.01 17.13
C ASP A 49 -11.14 0.97 16.68
N LYS A 50 -11.55 2.01 15.95
CA LYS A 50 -10.63 3.03 15.45
C LYS A 50 -10.04 3.87 16.57
N GLU A 51 -10.77 4.12 17.65
CA GLU A 51 -10.29 4.92 18.77
C GLU A 51 -9.23 4.14 19.55
N ALA A 52 -9.50 2.86 19.85
CA ALA A 52 -8.53 1.97 20.49
C ALA A 52 -7.31 1.68 19.61
N SER A 53 -7.38 1.95 18.30
CA SER A 53 -6.24 1.84 17.40
C SER A 53 -5.24 2.98 17.52
N TYR A 54 -5.63 4.08 18.19
CA TYR A 54 -4.85 5.32 18.31
C TYR A 54 -4.33 5.86 16.96
N GLY A 55 -5.00 5.52 15.86
CA GLY A 55 -4.58 5.89 14.50
C GLY A 55 -3.18 5.38 14.12
N PHE A 56 -2.69 4.30 14.74
CA PHE A 56 -1.32 3.82 14.49
C PHE A 56 -1.11 3.41 13.03
N PHE A 57 -0.14 4.06 12.38
CA PHE A 57 0.20 3.86 10.98
C PHE A 57 1.71 4.12 10.74
N LEU A 58 2.38 3.24 10.01
CA LEU A 58 3.77 3.43 9.59
C LEU A 58 4.05 2.75 8.25
N TRP A 59 4.60 3.46 7.27
CA TRP A 59 4.99 2.86 5.99
C TRP A 59 6.14 1.84 6.18
N LEU A 60 5.97 0.64 5.62
CA LEU A 60 7.01 -0.39 5.57
C LEU A 60 7.87 -0.21 4.31
N ASP A 61 7.21 -0.11 3.17
CA ASP A 61 7.90 0.10 1.89
C ASP A 61 8.16 1.59 1.66
N PRO A 62 9.30 1.96 1.05
CA PRO A 62 9.54 3.35 0.63
C PRO A 62 8.48 3.83 -0.36
N LYS A 63 8.36 5.15 -0.52
CA LYS A 63 7.48 5.71 -1.56
C LYS A 63 7.93 5.18 -2.92
N MET A 64 6.98 4.75 -3.75
CA MET A 64 7.28 4.44 -5.14
C MET A 64 7.81 5.70 -5.84
N CYS A 65 8.71 5.53 -6.80
CA CYS A 65 9.17 6.67 -7.57
C CYS A 65 8.03 7.22 -8.44
N ARG A 66 8.08 8.52 -8.74
CA ARG A 66 7.03 9.20 -9.54
C ARG A 66 6.76 8.48 -10.86
N ARG A 67 7.82 8.05 -11.54
CA ARG A 67 7.71 7.28 -12.79
C ARG A 67 6.93 5.98 -12.60
N SER A 68 7.14 5.23 -11.52
CA SER A 68 6.38 4.00 -11.26
C SER A 68 4.91 4.31 -10.96
N MET A 69 4.62 5.39 -10.24
CA MET A 69 3.25 5.84 -9.96
C MET A 69 2.50 6.26 -11.23
N ASP A 70 3.20 6.76 -12.26
CA ASP A 70 2.58 7.12 -13.55
C ASP A 70 2.45 5.89 -14.49
N ILE A 71 3.49 5.07 -14.57
CA ILE A 71 3.58 3.97 -15.54
C ILE A 71 2.72 2.78 -15.14
N ILE A 72 2.73 2.35 -13.86
CA ILE A 72 2.02 1.14 -13.43
C ILE A 72 0.50 1.26 -13.67
N PRO A 73 -0.18 2.34 -13.25
CA PRO A 73 -1.61 2.48 -13.53
C PRO A 73 -1.91 2.55 -15.04
N SER A 74 -1.08 3.23 -15.82
CA SER A 74 -1.25 3.32 -17.27
C SER A 74 -1.14 1.94 -17.95
N LEU A 75 -0.17 1.12 -17.52
CA LEU A 75 -0.02 -0.24 -18.04
C LEU A 75 -1.20 -1.14 -17.65
N LEU A 76 -1.65 -1.09 -16.40
CA LEU A 76 -2.83 -1.84 -15.94
C LEU A 76 -4.08 -1.45 -16.74
N GLN A 77 -4.30 -0.16 -17.00
CA GLN A 77 -5.41 0.30 -17.82
C GLN A 77 -5.38 -0.28 -19.24
N ARG A 78 -4.19 -0.33 -19.86
CA ARG A 78 -3.99 -0.92 -21.19
C ARG A 78 -4.21 -2.43 -21.20
N ILE A 79 -3.75 -3.14 -20.17
CA ILE A 79 -3.97 -4.58 -20.02
C ILE A 79 -5.47 -4.85 -19.91
N ASN A 80 -6.16 -4.20 -18.98
CA ASN A 80 -7.60 -4.39 -18.79
C ASN A 80 -8.40 -4.02 -20.05
N ALA A 81 -7.95 -3.02 -20.84
CA ALA A 81 -8.57 -2.69 -22.13
C ALA A 81 -8.42 -3.82 -23.15
N LYS A 82 -7.23 -4.40 -23.26
CA LYS A 82 -6.98 -5.55 -24.12
C LYS A 82 -7.74 -6.80 -23.69
N GLU A 83 -7.85 -7.05 -22.39
CA GLU A 83 -8.64 -8.17 -21.87
C GLU A 83 -10.12 -8.05 -22.28
N ARG A 84 -10.71 -6.85 -22.16
CA ARG A 84 -12.09 -6.60 -22.64
C ARG A 84 -12.27 -6.75 -24.15
N GLU A 85 -11.23 -6.47 -24.95
CA GLU A 85 -11.26 -6.71 -26.39
C GLU A 85 -11.24 -8.21 -26.71
N ASN A 86 -10.42 -8.97 -25.97
CA ASN A 86 -10.31 -10.43 -26.09
C ASN A 86 -11.53 -11.18 -25.53
N GLU A 87 -12.26 -10.58 -24.59
CA GLU A 87 -13.51 -11.12 -24.05
C GLU A 87 -14.69 -11.01 -25.03
N LYS A 88 -14.55 -10.31 -26.17
CA LYS A 88 -15.56 -10.35 -27.23
C LYS A 88 -15.50 -11.73 -27.88
N PRO A 89 -16.46 -12.64 -27.64
CA PRO A 89 -16.43 -13.96 -28.24
C PRO A 89 -16.61 -13.82 -29.75
N GLU A 90 -16.01 -14.74 -30.50
CA GLU A 90 -16.16 -14.97 -31.94
C GLU A 90 -17.64 -15.08 -32.37
N PHE A 91 -18.35 -13.97 -32.46
CA PHE A 91 -19.72 -13.93 -32.98
C PHE A 91 -19.76 -13.94 -34.53
N ILE A 92 -18.67 -14.38 -35.19
CA ILE A 92 -18.55 -14.41 -36.65
C ILE A 92 -17.99 -15.78 -37.08
N LEU A 93 -18.63 -16.87 -36.70
CA LEU A 93 -18.48 -18.18 -37.37
C LEU A 93 -19.81 -18.95 -37.49
N GLN A 94 -20.94 -18.24 -37.56
CA GLN A 94 -22.28 -18.85 -37.77
C GLN A 94 -23.12 -18.14 -38.84
N ASN A 95 -22.51 -17.70 -39.94
CA ASN A 95 -23.22 -17.39 -41.18
C ASN A 95 -22.69 -18.25 -42.33
#